data_AF-A0A3N4HC39-F1
#
_entry.id   AF-A0A3N4HC39-F1
#
_cell.length_a   1.000
_cell.length_b   1.000
_cell.length_c   1.000
_cell.angle_alpha   90.00
_cell.angle_beta   90.00
_cell.angle_gamma   90.00
#
_symmetry.space_group_name_H-M   'P 1'
#
loop_
_entity.id
_entity.type
_entity.pdbx_description
1 polymer ?
#
loop_
_entity_poly.entity_id
_entity_poly.type
_entity_poly.pdbx_seq_one_letter_code
_entity_poly.pdbx_strand_id
1 'polypeptide(L)' 'TGDAHHEYEVEQIVKKRTHYGVIQYLVKWKGYPVEQATWEPRSSLDNAAD' A
#
# COMPACT_ATOMS: atom_id res chain seq x y z
N THR A 1 -8.11 -2.14 22.88
CA THR A 1 -8.26 -0.97 22.01
C THR A 1 -7.93 -1.45 20.61
N GLY A 2 -8.92 -1.55 19.73
CA GLY A 2 -8.73 -2.13 18.41
C GLY A 2 -7.95 -1.18 17.52
N ASP A 3 -6.71 -1.52 17.23
CA ASP A 3 -5.90 -0.83 16.24
C ASP A 3 -6.55 -1.00 14.87
N ALA A 4 -7.07 0.12 14.35
CA ALA A 4 -7.76 0.22 13.07
C ALA A 4 -6.76 0.11 11.90
N HIS A 5 -6.13 -1.06 11.75
CA HIS A 5 -5.48 -1.45 10.51
C HIS A 5 -6.59 -1.63 9.47
N HIS A 6 -6.92 -0.57 8.74
CA HIS A 6 -7.82 -0.67 7.62
C HIS A 6 -7.10 -1.44 6.51
N GLU A 7 -7.39 -2.73 6.41
CA GLU A 7 -6.97 -3.58 5.32
C GLU A 7 -7.80 -3.21 4.09
N TYR A 8 -7.15 -2.60 3.10
CA TYR A 8 -7.77 -2.27 1.83
C TYR A 8 -7.30 -3.26 0.75
N GLU A 9 -8.20 -3.71 -0.11
CA GLU A 9 -7.84 -4.64 -1.18
C GLU A 9 -7.00 -3.94 -2.24
N VAL A 10 -5.81 -4.49 -2.51
CA VAL A 10 -4.89 -3.98 -3.54
C VAL A 10 -5.38 -4.43 -4.91
N GLU A 11 -5.62 -3.47 -5.82
CA GLU A 11 -5.90 -3.79 -7.23
C GLU A 11 -4.61 -4.06 -7.99
N GLN A 12 -3.64 -3.16 -7.87
CA GLN A 12 -2.35 -3.26 -8.57
C GLN A 12 -1.29 -2.33 -7.98
N ILE A 13 -0.03 -2.70 -8.16
CA ILE A 13 1.12 -1.84 -7.86
C ILE A 13 1.44 -0.99 -9.09
N VAL A 14 1.23 0.32 -8.99
CA VAL A 14 1.39 1.25 -10.13
C VAL A 14 2.85 1.65 -10.30
N LYS A 15 3.55 1.90 -9.19
CA LYS A 15 4.94 2.38 -9.19
C LYS A 15 5.71 1.80 -8.01
N LYS A 16 7.03 1.78 -8.18
CA LYS A 16 8.00 1.47 -7.13
C LYS A 16 8.99 2.63 -7.04
N ARG A 17 9.32 3.07 -5.82
CA ARG A 17 10.39 4.03 -5.58
C ARG A 17 11.20 3.64 -4.35
N THR A 18 12.42 4.14 -4.27
CA THR A 18 13.23 4.07 -3.06
C THR A 18 13.35 5.47 -2.48
N HIS A 19 12.90 5.67 -1.25
CA HIS A 19 12.93 6.95 -0.56
C HIS A 19 13.60 6.77 0.80
N TYR A 20 14.68 7.51 1.05
CA TYR A 20 15.52 7.35 2.26
C TYR A 20 15.97 5.91 2.54
N GLY A 21 16.30 5.16 1.48
CA GLY A 21 16.71 3.75 1.59
C GLY A 21 15.56 2.75 1.79
N VAL A 22 14.31 3.22 1.90
CA VAL A 22 13.12 2.38 2.05
C VAL A 22 12.41 2.22 0.70
N ILE A 23 12.10 0.98 0.34
CA ILE A 23 11.30 0.68 -0.85
C ILE A 23 9.82 0.95 -0.53
N GLN A 24 9.21 1.82 -1.33
CA GLN A 24 7.79 2.14 -1.28
C GLN A 24 7.13 1.77 -2.61
N TYR A 25 5.88 1.34 -2.53
CA TYR A 25 5.05 0.96 -3.66
C TYR A 25 3.82 1.87 -3.70
N LEU A 26 3.53 2.41 -4.88
CA LEU A 26 2.29 3.13 -5.10
C LEU A 26 1.19 2.09 -5.33
N VAL A 27 0.37 1.89 -4.32
CA VAL A 27 -0.69 0.88 -4.29
C VAL A 27 -1.95 1.52 -4.84
N LYS A 28 -2.48 0.97 -5.94
CA LYS A 28 -3.82 1.30 -6.40
C LYS A 28 -4.82 0.42 -5.66
N TRP A 29 -5.71 1.06 -4.92
CA TRP A 29 -6.76 0.39 -4.16
C TRP A 29 -7.92 0.03 -5.07
N LYS A 30 -8.49 -1.16 -4.88
CA LYS A 30 -9.61 -1.65 -5.68
C LYS A 30 -10.86 -0.80 -5.43
N GLY A 31 -11.51 -0.39 -6.52
CA GLY A 31 -12.70 0.47 -6.45
C GLY A 31 -12.39 1.96 -6.22
N TYR A 32 -11.12 2.34 -6.07
CA TYR A 32 -10.70 3.74 -5.96
C TYR A 32 -9.93 4.20 -7.21
N PRO A 33 -10.03 5.48 -7.58
CA PRO A 33 -9.25 6.02 -8.68
C PRO A 33 -7.76 6.00 -8.33
N VAL A 34 -6.92 5.96 -9.36
CA VAL A 34 -5.45 5.98 -9.21
C VAL A 34 -4.93 7.23 -8.48
N GLU A 35 -5.71 8.31 -8.47
CA GLU A 35 -5.42 9.54 -7.74
C GLU A 35 -5.43 9.35 -6.22
N GLN A 36 -6.18 8.34 -5.74
CA GLN A 36 -6.18 7.93 -4.32
C GLN A 36 -5.16 6.83 -4.01
N ALA A 37 -4.29 6.47 -4.96
CA ALA A 37 -3.21 5.52 -4.69
C ALA A 37 -2.24 6.10 -3.66
N THR A 38 -1.85 5.30 -2.66
CA THR A 38 -0.93 5.71 -1.60
C THR A 38 0.42 4.99 -1.71
N TRP A 39 1.47 5.59 -1.15
CA TRP A 39 2.81 5.00 -1.13
C TRP A 39 3.00 4.15 0.12
N GLU A 40 2.77 2.85 0.00
CA GLU A 40 2.94 1.91 1.10
C GLU A 40 4.37 1.35 1.13
N PRO A 41 5.03 1.28 2.31
CA PRO A 41 6.32 0.62 2.42
C PRO A 41 6.17 -0.89 2.18
N ARG A 42 7.24 -1.56 1.73
CA ARG A 42 7.21 -3.02 1.53
C ARG A 42 6.69 -3.78 2.76
N SER A 43 7.05 -3.31 3.96
CA SER A 43 6.63 -3.93 5.22
C SER A 43 5.12 -3.83 5.49
N SER A 44 4.45 -2.79 4.98
CA SER A 44 2.98 -2.63 5.11
C SER A 44 2.26 -3.71 4.29
N LEU A 45 2.78 -4.03 3.10
CA LEU A 45 2.24 -5.08 2.23
C LEU A 45 2.51 -6.51 2.74
N ASP A 46 3.43 -6.69 3.69
CA ASP A 46 3.76 -8.01 4.23
C ASP A 46 2.74 -8.48 5.28
N ASN A 47 2.03 -7.54 5.92
CA ASN A 47 1.01 -7.84 6.92
C ASN A 47 -0.37 -8.16 6.30
N ALA A 48 -0.51 -8.08 4.98
CA ALA A 48 -1.76 -8.37 4.26
C ALA A 48 -1.91 -9.86 3.87
N ALA A 49 -1.09 -10.75 4.46
CA ALA A 49 -0.97 -12.16 4.06
C ALA A 49 -1.30 -13.16 5.18
N ASP A 50 -1.93 -12.75 6.29
CA ASP A 50 -2.54 -13.69 7.26
C ASP A 50 -4.06 -13.73 7.11
#